data_AF-A0A3C1M3P9-F1
#
_entry.id   AF-A0A3C1M3P9-F1
#
_cell.length_a   1.000
_cell.length_b   1.000
_cell.length_c   1.000
_cell.angle_alpha   90.00
_cell.angle_beta   90.00
_cell.angle_gamma   90.00
#
_symmetry.space_group_name_H-M   'P 1'
#
loop_
_entity.id
_entity.type
_entity.pdbx_description
1 polymer ?
#
loop_
_entity_poly.entity_id
_entity_poly.type
_entity_poly.pdbx_seq_one_letter_code
_entity_poly.pdbx_strand_id
1 'polypeptide(L)'
;QELVDGRCGRKRGVYLGTVQAIADNGVWVQLAAPVQAGDGIVFDRGQPQEREEGGRIYRVTARGNQTHLQFGAGGIPWGRVQPGDRLWKTSDPVWAKQARQSYAQVNQRVPLTLTVAGEADTPLTVTVQDDRGHIVQVQSAMNLAIAHHQPLTTETLQQQLGRLGNTVFALAHLENRLVGDVILPLKELNRLRREWSDRLLAQRQQPPRWHLGPGTHPDLLPTPPNPEPPELSVLVRREAQLAAAIAHGIGRIYVEYEDPRRYREAVAQFRAQAAPGQSIWLAPPRIAKPDENWILQQVQRAAPDGYLVRNPDHLEVLAGSPLIADFSFNVANPLSAAYLQETYRLQYLTASYDLNLAQLTALLRYSAPRLEITLHQHIPLFHMEHCVFCAFLSEGTDFTNCGRPCEQHTVKLRDRAGVEHLLHADAGCRNTLYNGTAQTGAEAIAPLLRAGARQFRIELLGEDEAAATQTIALYQKLLAGEIPGKRVWQSLQITNQLGVTRGSLRHG
;
A
#
# COMPACT_ATOMS: atom_id res chain seq x y z
N GLN A 1 -18.12 -6.59 -24.80
CA GLN A 1 -17.56 -6.80 -23.46
C GLN A 1 -18.55 -6.17 -22.49
N GLU A 2 -19.20 -6.96 -21.64
CA GLU A 2 -20.40 -6.52 -20.89
C GLU A 2 -20.09 -5.98 -19.48
N LEU A 3 -19.01 -6.46 -18.83
CA LEU A 3 -18.67 -6.06 -17.46
C LEU A 3 -17.96 -4.70 -17.39
N VAL A 4 -17.10 -4.44 -18.36
CA VAL A 4 -16.33 -3.20 -18.51
C VAL A 4 -16.31 -2.86 -20.00
N ASP A 5 -16.29 -1.57 -20.34
CA ASP A 5 -16.24 -1.12 -21.75
C ASP A 5 -15.05 -1.76 -22.49
N GLY A 6 -13.99 -2.15 -21.75
CA GLY A 6 -12.89 -2.95 -22.28
C GLY A 6 -12.00 -2.18 -23.25
N ARG A 7 -12.40 -0.95 -23.63
CA ARG A 7 -11.72 -0.05 -24.53
C ARG A 7 -10.42 0.53 -23.97
N CYS A 8 -10.15 0.35 -22.68
CA CYS A 8 -8.93 0.84 -22.02
C CYS A 8 -8.51 0.02 -20.80
N GLY A 9 -7.20 -0.24 -20.67
CA GLY A 9 -6.57 -0.72 -19.42
C GLY A 9 -5.75 0.35 -18.69
N ARG A 10 -5.90 1.63 -19.03
CA ARG A 10 -5.09 2.76 -18.54
C ARG A 10 -5.97 3.87 -17.96
N LYS A 11 -5.42 4.67 -17.04
CA LYS A 11 -6.06 5.89 -16.53
C LYS A 11 -5.95 7.01 -17.59
N ARG A 12 -7.02 7.25 -18.37
CA ARG A 12 -7.04 8.26 -19.46
C ARG A 12 -7.40 9.69 -19.04
N GLY A 13 -7.84 9.90 -17.80
CA GLY A 13 -8.25 11.22 -17.30
C GLY A 13 -9.72 11.52 -17.61
N VAL A 14 -10.04 12.78 -17.93
CA VAL A 14 -11.44 13.26 -18.02
C VAL A 14 -11.97 13.12 -19.45
N TYR A 15 -13.17 12.55 -19.63
CA TYR A 15 -13.81 12.47 -20.94
C TYR A 15 -14.18 13.86 -21.46
N LEU A 16 -13.73 14.20 -22.67
CA LEU A 16 -13.99 15.50 -23.31
C LEU A 16 -15.11 15.43 -24.35
N GLY A 17 -15.38 14.28 -24.96
CA GLY A 17 -16.39 14.16 -26.01
C GLY A 17 -15.95 13.25 -27.15
N THR A 18 -16.61 13.37 -28.29
CA THR A 18 -16.34 12.57 -29.50
C THR A 18 -15.96 13.49 -30.66
N VAL A 19 -14.98 13.10 -31.46
CA VAL A 19 -14.55 13.81 -32.67
C VAL A 19 -15.71 13.82 -33.67
N GLN A 20 -16.17 15.01 -34.05
CA GLN A 20 -17.23 15.20 -35.05
C GLN A 20 -16.66 15.44 -36.45
N ALA A 21 -15.55 16.18 -36.53
CA ALA A 21 -14.84 16.45 -37.78
C ALA A 21 -13.37 16.75 -37.50
N ILE A 22 -12.53 16.56 -38.52
CA ILE A 22 -11.10 16.87 -38.48
C ILE A 22 -10.86 17.97 -39.52
N ALA A 23 -10.32 19.10 -39.09
CA ALA A 23 -10.04 20.25 -39.94
C ALA A 23 -8.95 21.13 -39.33
N ASP A 24 -8.16 21.80 -40.17
CA ASP A 24 -7.20 22.84 -39.76
C ASP A 24 -6.25 22.41 -38.63
N ASN A 25 -5.65 21.22 -38.78
CA ASN A 25 -4.79 20.59 -37.76
C ASN A 25 -5.47 20.49 -36.39
N GLY A 26 -6.76 20.19 -36.38
CA GLY A 26 -7.58 20.14 -35.19
C GLY A 26 -8.80 19.25 -35.35
N VAL A 27 -9.54 19.12 -34.25
CA VAL A 27 -10.80 18.38 -34.18
C VAL A 27 -11.92 19.26 -33.69
N TRP A 28 -13.10 19.07 -34.27
CA TRP A 28 -14.36 19.63 -33.78
C TRP A 28 -15.00 18.64 -32.82
N VAL A 29 -15.31 19.10 -31.61
CA VAL A 29 -15.88 18.28 -30.53
C VAL A 29 -16.95 19.08 -29.80
N GLN A 30 -18.06 18.43 -29.46
CA GLN A 30 -18.97 18.95 -28.44
C GLN A 30 -18.45 18.53 -27.06
N LEU A 31 -18.05 19.51 -26.25
CA LEU A 31 -17.33 19.23 -25.02
C LEU A 31 -18.25 18.75 -23.89
N ALA A 32 -17.91 17.64 -23.26
CA ALA A 32 -18.54 17.12 -22.05
C ALA A 32 -17.90 17.67 -20.76
N ALA A 33 -16.69 18.23 -20.87
CA ALA A 33 -15.95 18.81 -19.75
C ALA A 33 -15.07 19.99 -20.22
N PRO A 34 -14.67 20.90 -19.31
CA PRO A 34 -13.85 22.05 -19.66
C PRO A 34 -12.46 21.69 -20.18
N VAL A 35 -12.00 22.44 -21.18
CA VAL A 35 -10.68 22.30 -21.79
C VAL A 35 -10.08 23.67 -22.10
N GLN A 36 -8.76 23.76 -22.12
CA GLN A 36 -8.03 24.98 -22.42
C GLN A 36 -6.75 24.68 -23.23
N ALA A 37 -6.16 25.73 -23.80
CA ALA A 37 -4.85 25.62 -24.44
C ALA A 37 -3.80 25.14 -23.42
N GLY A 38 -2.92 24.23 -23.87
CA GLY A 38 -1.90 23.57 -23.05
C GLY A 38 -2.32 22.21 -22.48
N ASP A 39 -3.63 21.93 -22.39
CA ASP A 39 -4.13 20.64 -21.93
C ASP A 39 -3.62 19.51 -22.84
N GLY A 40 -3.20 18.40 -22.23
CA GLY A 40 -2.85 17.18 -22.95
C GLY A 40 -4.07 16.31 -23.15
N ILE A 41 -4.18 15.73 -24.35
CA ILE A 41 -5.30 14.87 -24.72
C ILE A 41 -4.83 13.59 -25.42
N VAL A 42 -5.71 12.60 -25.45
CA VAL A 42 -5.51 11.37 -26.23
C VAL A 42 -6.81 11.00 -26.98
N PHE A 43 -6.66 10.44 -28.17
CA PHE A 43 -7.72 9.90 -29.01
C PHE A 43 -7.88 8.40 -28.78
N ASP A 44 -9.08 8.01 -28.37
CA ASP A 44 -9.49 6.64 -28.10
C ASP A 44 -10.33 6.10 -29.26
N ARG A 45 -9.75 5.13 -29.95
CA ARG A 45 -10.30 4.47 -31.13
C ARG A 45 -10.99 3.14 -30.79
N GLY A 46 -11.15 2.83 -29.50
CA GLY A 46 -11.67 1.55 -29.03
C GLY A 46 -10.72 0.37 -29.21
N GLN A 47 -9.43 0.60 -29.45
CA GLN A 47 -8.41 -0.44 -29.64
C GLN A 47 -7.32 -0.35 -28.55
N PRO A 48 -7.60 -0.81 -27.31
CA PRO A 48 -6.70 -0.68 -26.15
C PRO A 48 -5.31 -1.31 -26.30
N GLN A 49 -5.19 -2.31 -27.18
CA GLN A 49 -3.95 -3.02 -27.49
C GLN A 49 -2.98 -2.20 -28.33
N GLU A 50 -3.46 -1.17 -29.03
CA GLU A 50 -2.63 -0.32 -29.88
C GLU A 50 -2.14 0.93 -29.13
N ARG A 51 -1.04 1.51 -29.61
CA ARG A 51 -0.61 2.83 -29.15
C ARG A 51 -1.62 3.89 -29.60
N GLU A 52 -2.08 4.67 -28.64
CA GLU A 52 -3.00 5.79 -28.84
C GLU A 52 -2.27 7.05 -29.30
N GLU A 53 -2.97 7.87 -30.08
CA GLU A 53 -2.48 9.16 -30.53
C GLU A 53 -2.91 10.26 -29.58
N GLY A 54 -2.05 11.25 -29.37
CA GLY A 54 -2.34 12.31 -28.43
C GLY A 54 -1.33 13.45 -28.53
N GLY A 55 -1.73 14.60 -27.99
CA GLY A 55 -0.94 15.81 -28.10
C GLY A 55 -1.44 16.88 -27.13
N ARG A 56 -0.77 18.03 -27.14
CA ARG A 56 -1.22 19.20 -26.38
C ARG A 56 -2.02 20.14 -27.26
N ILE A 57 -3.13 20.61 -26.74
CA ILE A 57 -3.97 21.58 -27.43
C ILE A 57 -3.20 22.90 -27.52
N TYR A 58 -3.04 23.41 -28.72
CA TYR A 58 -2.43 24.70 -29.00
C TYR A 58 -3.44 25.84 -28.88
N ARG A 59 -4.67 25.65 -29.39
CA ARG A 59 -5.74 26.65 -29.36
C ARG A 59 -7.10 26.00 -29.19
N VAL A 60 -7.98 26.68 -28.46
CA VAL A 60 -9.37 26.30 -28.25
C VAL A 60 -10.26 27.42 -28.80
N THR A 61 -11.13 27.10 -29.75
CA THR A 61 -12.05 28.06 -30.37
C THR A 61 -13.48 27.56 -30.25
N ALA A 62 -14.31 28.23 -29.47
CA ALA A 62 -15.73 27.90 -29.36
C ALA A 62 -16.54 28.50 -30.52
N ARG A 63 -17.44 27.70 -31.11
CA ARG A 63 -18.39 28.13 -32.14
C ARG A 63 -19.74 27.48 -31.88
N GLY A 64 -20.64 28.22 -31.24
CA GLY A 64 -21.92 27.68 -30.78
C GLY A 64 -21.72 26.56 -29.75
N ASN A 65 -22.31 25.39 -29.99
CA ASN A 65 -22.18 24.22 -29.12
C ASN A 65 -20.99 23.30 -29.47
N GLN A 66 -20.16 23.70 -30.43
CA GLN A 66 -18.97 22.96 -30.83
C GLN A 66 -17.71 23.74 -30.45
N THR A 67 -16.66 23.01 -30.14
CA THR A 67 -15.34 23.56 -29.87
C THR A 67 -14.32 22.94 -30.81
N HIS A 68 -13.54 23.80 -31.45
CA HIS A 68 -12.40 23.39 -32.25
C HIS A 68 -11.14 23.37 -31.39
N LEU A 69 -10.50 22.20 -31.32
CA LEU A 69 -9.25 21.98 -30.61
C LEU A 69 -8.14 21.85 -31.63
N GLN A 70 -7.27 22.85 -31.71
CA GLN A 70 -6.16 22.88 -32.66
C GLN A 70 -4.87 22.41 -32.00
N PHE A 71 -4.00 21.78 -32.78
CA PHE A 71 -2.71 21.24 -32.35
C PHE A 71 -1.56 21.83 -33.15
N GLY A 72 -0.37 21.84 -32.56
CA GLY A 72 0.85 22.29 -33.24
C GLY A 72 1.17 21.43 -34.47
N ALA A 73 1.90 22.01 -35.43
CA ALA A 73 2.34 21.30 -36.62
C ALA A 73 3.17 20.05 -36.26
N GLY A 74 2.78 18.89 -36.79
CA GLY A 74 3.43 17.60 -36.51
C GLY A 74 3.07 16.95 -35.17
N GLY A 75 2.14 17.53 -34.40
CA GLY A 75 1.79 17.04 -33.07
C GLY A 75 0.93 15.76 -33.03
N ILE A 76 0.19 15.45 -34.10
CA ILE A 76 -0.71 14.29 -34.19
C ILE A 76 -0.62 13.68 -35.60
N PRO A 77 -0.45 12.35 -35.73
CA PRO A 77 -0.58 11.66 -37.01
C PRO A 77 -2.06 11.49 -37.37
N TRP A 78 -2.62 12.49 -38.07
CA TRP A 78 -4.05 12.56 -38.41
C TRP A 78 -4.59 11.36 -39.19
N GLY A 79 -3.75 10.61 -39.91
CA GLY A 79 -4.17 9.40 -40.62
C GLY A 79 -4.70 8.27 -39.72
N ARG A 80 -4.47 8.37 -38.40
CA ARG A 80 -5.00 7.41 -37.42
C ARG A 80 -6.21 7.93 -36.64
N VAL A 81 -6.62 9.18 -36.81
CA VAL A 81 -7.76 9.80 -36.11
C VAL A 81 -8.94 9.90 -37.05
N GLN A 82 -10.14 9.58 -36.57
CA GLN A 82 -11.38 9.60 -37.36
C GLN A 82 -12.54 10.26 -36.60
N PRO A 83 -13.53 10.83 -37.31
CA PRO A 83 -14.82 11.14 -36.71
C PRO A 83 -15.41 9.91 -36.01
N GLY A 84 -15.87 10.08 -34.78
CA GLY A 84 -16.32 8.98 -33.89
C GLY A 84 -15.30 8.61 -32.81
N ASP A 85 -14.03 9.01 -32.93
CA ASP A 85 -13.03 8.77 -31.89
C ASP A 85 -13.36 9.54 -30.61
N ARG A 86 -13.16 8.91 -29.46
CA ARG A 86 -13.39 9.52 -28.15
C ARG A 86 -12.17 10.34 -27.74
N LEU A 87 -12.40 11.48 -27.10
CA LEU A 87 -11.36 12.37 -26.64
C LEU A 87 -11.28 12.38 -25.11
N TRP A 88 -10.07 12.29 -24.58
CA TRP A 88 -9.81 12.32 -23.13
C TRP A 88 -8.74 13.34 -22.79
N LYS A 89 -8.96 14.13 -21.73
CA LYS A 89 -7.98 15.05 -21.14
C LYS A 89 -7.08 14.30 -20.18
N THR A 90 -5.83 14.09 -20.59
CA THR A 90 -4.80 13.33 -19.87
C THR A 90 -3.92 14.21 -18.99
N SER A 91 -3.83 15.51 -19.26
CA SER A 91 -3.08 16.44 -18.40
C SER A 91 -3.68 17.84 -18.41
N ASP A 92 -3.63 18.50 -17.26
CA ASP A 92 -4.04 19.88 -17.05
C ASP A 92 -2.90 20.64 -16.34
N PRO A 93 -2.11 21.45 -17.09
CA PRO A 93 -1.01 22.20 -16.50
C PRO A 93 -1.44 23.22 -15.45
N VAL A 94 -2.64 23.79 -15.57
CA VAL A 94 -3.16 24.79 -14.62
C VAL A 94 -3.55 24.11 -13.33
N TRP A 95 -4.32 23.02 -13.39
CA TRP A 95 -4.63 22.21 -12.22
C TRP A 95 -3.37 21.65 -11.58
N ALA A 96 -2.41 21.15 -12.36
CA ALA A 96 -1.15 20.65 -11.84
C ALA A 96 -0.36 21.75 -11.11
N LYS A 97 -0.40 22.99 -11.60
CA LYS A 97 0.18 24.16 -10.93
C LYS A 97 -0.56 24.49 -9.64
N GLN A 98 -1.89 24.47 -9.63
CA GLN A 98 -2.71 24.71 -8.43
C GLN A 98 -2.49 23.63 -7.38
N ALA A 99 -2.48 22.35 -7.76
CA ALA A 99 -2.17 21.24 -6.88
C ALA A 99 -0.76 21.39 -6.31
N ARG A 100 0.24 21.73 -7.12
CA ARG A 100 1.59 22.07 -6.62
C ARG A 100 1.57 23.21 -5.62
N GLN A 101 0.80 24.26 -5.88
CA GLN A 101 0.67 25.39 -4.95
C GLN A 101 0.02 24.98 -3.63
N SER A 102 -0.96 24.07 -3.65
CA SER A 102 -1.70 23.67 -2.45
C SER A 102 -0.84 22.96 -1.40
N TYR A 103 0.22 22.26 -1.81
CA TYR A 103 1.20 21.66 -0.89
C TYR A 103 2.56 22.36 -0.89
N ALA A 104 2.77 23.36 -1.77
CA ALA A 104 3.93 24.25 -1.68
C ALA A 104 3.78 25.28 -0.55
N GLN A 105 2.54 25.59 -0.14
CA GLN A 105 2.31 26.39 1.06
C GLN A 105 2.64 25.54 2.29
N VAL A 106 3.66 25.98 3.03
CA VAL A 106 4.09 25.34 4.27
C VAL A 106 3.05 25.62 5.35
N ASN A 107 2.14 24.68 5.57
CA ASN A 107 1.08 24.78 6.58
C ASN A 107 1.63 24.68 8.02
N GLN A 108 2.86 24.16 8.19
CA GLN A 108 3.53 24.09 9.49
C GLN A 108 4.83 24.91 9.45
N ARG A 109 4.77 26.13 9.95
CA ARG A 109 5.95 26.98 10.06
C ARG A 109 6.82 26.53 11.24
N VAL A 110 8.13 26.52 11.03
CA VAL A 110 9.14 26.19 12.03
C VAL A 110 9.29 27.37 13.00
N PRO A 111 9.04 27.20 14.30
CA PRO A 111 9.23 28.27 15.27
C PRO A 111 10.71 28.59 15.46
N LEU A 112 11.04 29.89 15.51
CA LEU A 112 12.40 30.39 15.73
C LEU A 112 12.50 31.19 17.02
N THR A 113 13.64 31.02 17.69
CA THR A 113 14.08 31.88 18.80
C THR A 113 15.25 32.73 18.33
N LEU A 114 15.11 34.06 18.45
CA LEU A 114 16.14 35.02 18.08
C LEU A 114 16.72 35.69 19.34
N THR A 115 18.03 35.81 19.42
CA THR A 115 18.71 36.69 20.38
C THR A 115 19.46 37.77 19.61
N VAL A 116 19.17 39.03 19.92
CA VAL A 116 19.78 40.20 19.29
C VAL A 116 20.63 40.93 20.33
N ALA A 117 21.93 41.10 20.08
CA ALA A 117 22.86 41.68 21.04
C ALA A 117 23.85 42.66 20.38
N GLY A 118 24.30 43.65 21.15
CA GLY A 118 25.27 44.64 20.70
C GLY A 118 25.19 45.93 21.52
N GLU A 119 26.25 46.73 21.43
CA GLU A 119 26.36 48.05 22.09
C GLU A 119 26.92 49.09 21.11
N ALA A 120 26.91 50.37 21.48
CA ALA A 120 27.45 51.44 20.64
C ALA A 120 28.89 51.14 20.20
N ASP A 121 29.21 51.47 18.95
CA ASP A 121 30.50 51.23 18.30
C ASP A 121 30.88 49.75 18.11
N THR A 122 29.94 48.82 18.29
CA THR A 122 30.11 47.38 17.98
C THR A 122 29.09 46.89 16.95
N PRO A 123 29.37 45.83 16.18
CA PRO A 123 28.39 45.28 15.24
C PRO A 123 27.22 44.59 15.97
N LEU A 124 26.01 44.75 15.42
CA LEU A 124 24.83 44.00 15.84
C LEU A 124 25.02 42.52 15.55
N THR A 125 24.87 41.69 16.57
CA THR A 125 24.87 40.23 16.44
C THR A 125 23.46 39.69 16.56
N VAL A 126 23.05 38.86 15.59
CA VAL A 126 21.78 38.12 15.62
C VAL A 126 22.08 36.63 15.65
N THR A 127 21.65 35.96 16.71
CA THR A 127 21.71 34.50 16.87
C THR A 127 20.31 33.93 16.71
N VAL A 128 20.17 32.90 15.88
CA VAL A 128 18.89 32.27 15.53
C VAL A 128 18.95 30.78 15.81
N GLN A 129 17.95 30.25 16.51
CA GLN A 129 17.80 28.84 16.80
C GLN A 129 16.44 28.29 16.33
N ASP A 130 16.43 27.09 15.75
CA ASP A 130 15.22 26.37 15.35
C ASP A 130 14.80 25.25 16.32
N ASP A 131 13.67 24.59 16.00
CA ASP A 131 13.10 23.46 16.76
C ASP A 131 13.96 22.17 16.78
N ARG A 132 15.01 22.10 15.94
CA ARG A 132 15.94 20.96 15.85
C ARG A 132 17.30 21.28 16.46
N GLY A 133 17.46 22.47 17.05
CA GLY A 133 18.71 22.90 17.67
C GLY A 133 19.78 23.40 16.68
N HIS A 134 19.45 23.67 15.42
CA HIS A 134 20.36 24.36 14.52
C HIS A 134 20.54 25.82 14.97
N ILE A 135 21.78 26.29 14.95
CA ILE A 135 22.12 27.66 15.37
C ILE A 135 22.86 28.37 14.24
N VAL A 136 22.40 29.57 13.92
CA VAL A 136 23.04 30.47 12.97
C VAL A 136 23.29 31.82 13.64
N GLN A 137 24.50 32.32 13.49
CA GLN A 137 24.89 33.65 13.97
C GLN A 137 25.36 34.51 12.79
N VAL A 138 24.83 35.73 12.69
CA VAL A 138 25.19 36.75 11.69
C VAL A 138 25.49 38.08 12.37
N GLN A 139 26.33 38.89 11.73
CA GLN A 139 26.75 40.20 12.23
C GLN A 139 26.50 41.30 11.19
N SER A 140 26.13 42.50 11.65
CA SER A 140 26.02 43.66 10.77
C SER A 140 27.37 44.03 10.18
N ALA A 141 27.36 44.53 8.95
CA ALA A 141 28.57 45.01 8.26
C ALA A 141 29.04 46.38 8.77
N MET A 142 28.23 47.02 9.61
CA MET A 142 28.50 48.32 10.23
C MET A 142 28.23 48.25 11.73
N ASN A 143 28.88 49.12 12.48
CA ASN A 143 28.68 49.20 13.92
C ASN A 143 27.36 49.91 14.25
N LEU A 144 26.82 49.58 15.42
CA LEU A 144 25.70 50.26 16.03
C LEU A 144 26.13 51.68 16.40
N ALA A 145 25.37 52.67 15.95
CA ALA A 145 25.59 54.06 16.33
C ALA A 145 24.66 54.43 17.50
N ILE A 146 25.02 55.45 18.28
CA ILE A 146 24.14 56.03 19.30
C ILE A 146 22.92 56.65 18.61
N ALA A 147 21.73 56.30 19.07
CA ALA A 147 20.48 56.81 18.54
C ALA A 147 20.13 58.15 19.19
N HIS A 148 20.18 59.24 18.43
CA HIS A 148 19.65 60.54 18.90
C HIS A 148 18.12 60.64 18.72
N HIS A 149 17.56 59.89 17.76
CA HIS A 149 16.12 59.77 17.52
C HIS A 149 15.80 58.34 17.09
N GLN A 150 14.74 57.74 17.65
CA GLN A 150 14.21 56.39 17.31
C GLN A 150 15.24 55.25 17.49
N PRO A 151 15.56 54.87 18.75
CA PRO A 151 16.41 53.70 19.02
C PRO A 151 15.77 52.40 18.55
N LEU A 152 16.59 51.35 18.36
CA LEU A 152 16.14 50.01 18.04
C LEU A 152 15.41 49.38 19.24
N THR A 153 14.09 49.46 19.22
CA THR A 153 13.26 48.81 20.23
C THR A 153 13.03 47.32 19.92
N THR A 154 12.60 46.55 20.92
CA THR A 154 12.22 45.14 20.77
C THR A 154 11.11 44.97 19.73
N GLU A 155 10.13 45.88 19.69
CA GLU A 155 9.02 45.86 18.73
C GLU A 155 9.54 46.08 17.30
N THR A 156 10.50 47.00 17.13
CA THR A 156 11.11 47.26 15.82
C THR A 156 11.88 46.03 15.33
N LEU A 157 12.64 45.38 16.21
CA LEU A 157 13.36 44.15 15.90
C LEU A 157 12.41 43.01 15.54
N GLN A 158 11.34 42.80 16.31
CA GLN A 158 10.30 41.81 16.02
C GLN A 158 9.64 42.08 14.66
N GLN A 159 9.29 43.33 14.37
CA GLN A 159 8.67 43.70 13.10
C GLN A 159 9.59 43.51 11.90
N GLN A 160 10.90 43.78 12.02
CA GLN A 160 11.82 43.68 10.88
C GLN A 160 12.37 42.27 10.69
N LEU A 161 12.81 41.62 11.77
CA LEU A 161 13.39 40.28 11.74
C LEU A 161 12.31 39.19 11.63
N GLY A 162 11.08 39.45 12.10
CA GLY A 162 9.94 38.54 12.03
C GLY A 162 9.22 38.49 10.67
N ARG A 163 9.61 39.32 9.69
CA ARG A 163 9.05 39.30 8.31
C ARG A 163 9.53 38.09 7.51
N LEU A 164 9.00 36.92 7.87
CA LEU A 164 9.39 35.60 7.37
C LEU A 164 8.34 35.01 6.40
N GLY A 165 7.51 35.86 5.79
CA GLY A 165 6.37 35.44 4.96
C GLY A 165 6.72 34.49 3.79
N ASN A 166 7.94 34.59 3.25
CA ASN A 166 8.43 33.80 2.11
C ASN A 166 9.31 32.61 2.52
N THR A 167 9.44 32.32 3.82
CA THR A 167 10.25 31.22 4.33
C THR A 167 9.37 30.22 5.08
N VAL A 168 9.95 29.06 5.40
CA VAL A 168 9.29 28.03 6.23
C VAL A 168 9.26 28.40 7.72
N PHE A 169 9.74 29.59 8.10
CA PHE A 169 9.97 29.98 9.48
C PHE A 169 8.87 30.91 10.03
N ALA A 170 8.68 30.87 11.35
CA ALA A 170 7.88 31.83 12.10
C ALA A 170 8.67 32.29 13.32
N LEU A 171 8.65 33.59 13.60
CA LEU A 171 9.25 34.13 14.82
C LEU A 171 8.37 33.76 16.01
N ALA A 172 8.88 32.91 16.90
CA ALA A 172 8.19 32.51 18.12
C ALA A 172 8.62 33.36 19.32
N HIS A 173 9.93 33.62 19.44
CA HIS A 173 10.48 34.44 20.52
C HIS A 173 11.63 35.32 20.01
N LEU A 174 11.72 36.54 20.54
CA LEU A 174 12.85 37.44 20.32
C LEU A 174 13.30 38.01 21.66
N GLU A 175 14.57 37.75 21.99
CA GLU A 175 15.25 38.30 23.14
C GLU A 175 16.14 39.47 22.69
N ASN A 176 15.88 40.66 23.25
CA ASN A 176 16.64 41.86 22.99
C ASN A 176 17.67 42.09 24.11
N ARG A 177 18.95 42.01 23.78
CA ARG A 177 20.12 42.24 24.65
C ARG A 177 20.98 43.41 24.16
N LEU A 178 20.36 44.39 23.52
CA LEU A 178 21.04 45.64 23.16
C LEU A 178 21.37 46.45 24.42
N VAL A 179 22.56 47.06 24.45
CA VAL A 179 23.00 47.94 25.53
C VAL A 179 22.98 49.38 25.05
N GLY A 180 22.18 50.21 25.73
CA GLY A 180 21.99 51.62 25.41
C GLY A 180 21.06 51.87 24.22
N ASP A 181 20.85 53.16 23.93
CA ASP A 181 20.01 53.61 22.82
C ASP A 181 20.83 53.59 21.52
N VAL A 182 20.71 52.51 20.75
CA VAL A 182 21.46 52.29 19.51
C VAL A 182 20.57 52.24 18.27
N ILE A 183 21.14 52.56 17.11
CA ILE A 183 20.45 52.53 15.82
C ILE A 183 21.25 51.74 14.77
N LEU A 184 20.51 51.05 13.90
CA LEU A 184 21.03 50.40 12.69
C LEU A 184 20.06 50.64 11.52
N PRO A 185 20.54 50.92 10.30
CA PRO A 185 19.66 51.06 9.14
C PRO A 185 18.77 49.83 8.91
N LEU A 186 17.49 50.05 8.65
CA LEU A 186 16.52 48.96 8.39
C LEU A 186 16.93 48.06 7.21
N LYS A 187 17.65 48.63 6.22
CA LYS A 187 18.20 47.87 5.09
C LYS A 187 19.19 46.80 5.57
N GLU A 188 19.96 47.10 6.61
CA GLU A 188 20.93 46.18 7.20
C GLU A 188 20.24 45.08 8.01
N LEU A 189 19.21 45.41 8.81
CA LEU A 189 18.36 44.39 9.46
C LEU A 189 17.72 43.43 8.45
N ASN A 190 17.28 43.94 7.30
CA ASN A 190 16.74 43.11 6.22
C ASN A 190 17.81 42.25 5.52
N ARG A 191 19.06 42.73 5.44
CA ARG A 191 20.20 41.95 4.94
C ARG A 191 20.49 40.80 5.90
N LEU A 192 20.62 41.08 7.20
CA LEU A 192 20.84 40.08 8.24
C LEU A 192 19.74 39.03 8.25
N ARG A 193 18.46 39.47 8.17
CA ARG A 193 17.32 38.57 8.09
C ARG A 193 17.44 37.56 6.96
N ARG A 194 17.75 38.03 5.75
CA ARG A 194 17.94 37.15 4.59
C ARG A 194 19.13 36.21 4.80
N GLU A 195 20.26 36.75 5.24
CA GLU A 195 21.47 35.97 5.44
C GLU A 195 21.27 34.83 6.46
N TRP A 196 20.74 35.12 7.66
CA TRP A 196 20.52 34.05 8.63
C TRP A 196 19.43 33.09 8.19
N SER A 197 18.38 33.57 7.49
CA SER A 197 17.31 32.70 6.98
C SER A 197 17.86 31.71 5.96
N ASP A 198 18.68 32.17 5.02
CA ASP A 198 19.27 31.35 3.96
C ASP A 198 20.26 30.33 4.55
N ARG A 199 21.11 30.76 5.50
CA ARG A 199 22.04 29.87 6.21
C ARG A 199 21.33 28.80 7.04
N LEU A 200 20.26 29.18 7.75
CA LEU A 200 19.49 28.24 8.58
C LEU A 200 18.73 27.24 7.70
N LEU A 201 18.16 27.72 6.59
CA LEU A 201 17.52 26.85 5.60
C LEU A 201 18.52 25.86 5.00
N ALA A 202 19.72 26.31 4.64
CA ALA A 202 20.78 25.45 4.12
C ALA A 202 21.19 24.35 5.13
N GLN A 203 21.26 24.67 6.43
CA GLN A 203 21.51 23.65 7.47
C GLN A 203 20.35 22.64 7.55
N ARG A 204 19.09 23.08 7.54
CA ARG A 204 17.93 22.18 7.58
C ARG A 204 17.75 21.33 6.34
N GLN A 205 18.25 21.78 5.19
CA GLN A 205 18.25 21.02 3.94
C GLN A 205 19.35 19.96 3.88
N GLN A 206 20.35 20.02 4.77
CA GLN A 206 21.29 18.92 4.89
C GLN A 206 20.52 17.68 5.36
N PRO A 207 20.65 16.54 4.67
CA PRO A 207 20.09 15.31 5.19
C PRO A 207 20.66 15.08 6.59
N PRO A 208 19.86 14.60 7.55
CA PRO A 208 20.37 14.26 8.86
C PRO A 208 21.59 13.34 8.68
N ARG A 209 22.71 13.72 9.29
CA ARG A 209 23.91 12.89 9.25
C ARG A 209 23.63 11.70 10.14
N TRP A 210 23.37 10.57 9.50
CA TRP A 210 23.27 9.29 10.19
C TRP A 210 24.66 8.96 10.72
N HIS A 211 24.80 8.94 12.04
CA HIS A 211 25.95 8.33 12.67
C HIS A 211 25.65 6.83 12.76
N LEU A 212 26.47 6.03 12.08
CA LEU A 212 26.48 4.60 12.32
C LEU A 212 26.95 4.40 13.76
N GLY A 213 26.02 4.05 14.64
CA GLY A 213 26.38 3.66 16.01
C GLY A 213 27.24 2.40 15.99
N PRO A 214 28.00 2.13 17.06
CA PRO A 214 28.74 0.88 17.20
C PRO A 214 27.84 -0.35 17.35
N GLY A 215 26.51 -0.15 17.42
CA GLY A 215 25.52 -1.20 17.55
C GLY A 215 25.68 -2.21 16.42
N THR A 216 26.18 -3.38 16.78
CA THR A 216 26.17 -4.52 15.87
C THR A 216 24.72 -4.98 15.75
N HIS A 217 24.30 -5.30 14.52
CA HIS A 217 23.01 -5.89 14.18
C HIS A 217 22.49 -7.02 15.13
N PRO A 218 23.32 -7.82 15.85
CA PRO A 218 22.85 -8.85 16.78
C PRO A 218 21.97 -8.36 17.92
N ASP A 219 22.15 -7.14 18.44
CA ASP A 219 21.39 -6.66 19.61
C ASP A 219 19.91 -6.37 19.28
N LEU A 220 19.61 -6.15 17.99
CA LEU A 220 18.26 -5.94 17.48
C LEU A 220 17.63 -7.25 16.98
N LEU A 221 18.41 -8.33 16.93
CA LEU A 221 17.95 -9.62 16.41
C LEU A 221 17.36 -10.45 17.55
N PRO A 222 16.10 -10.90 17.42
CA PRO A 222 15.51 -11.79 18.40
C PRO A 222 16.28 -13.12 18.48
N THR A 223 16.31 -13.71 19.68
CA THR A 223 16.90 -15.03 19.91
C THR A 223 15.94 -16.12 19.44
N PRO A 224 16.43 -17.15 18.69
CA PRO A 224 15.57 -18.25 18.27
C PRO A 224 15.09 -19.04 19.52
N PRO A 225 13.77 -19.27 19.67
CA PRO A 225 13.18 -20.18 20.65
C PRO A 225 13.50 -21.65 20.37
N ASN A 226 13.18 -22.50 21.36
CA ASN A 226 13.43 -23.94 21.29
C ASN A 226 12.65 -24.64 20.17
N PRO A 227 13.18 -25.74 19.63
CA PRO A 227 12.54 -26.49 18.56
C PRO A 227 11.29 -27.23 19.05
N GLU A 228 10.15 -26.97 18.40
CA GLU A 228 8.89 -27.72 18.52
C GLU A 228 8.82 -28.85 17.47
N PRO A 229 7.90 -29.84 17.58
CA PRO A 229 7.59 -30.73 16.47
C PRO A 229 6.98 -29.93 15.29
N PRO A 230 7.18 -30.36 14.03
CA PRO A 230 6.57 -29.69 12.91
C PRO A 230 5.05 -29.95 12.86
N GLU A 231 4.29 -28.90 12.59
CA GLU A 231 2.83 -28.90 12.54
C GLU A 231 2.32 -28.45 11.16
N LEU A 232 1.19 -29.03 10.75
CA LEU A 232 0.46 -28.65 9.55
C LEU A 232 -0.82 -27.92 9.94
N SER A 233 -0.97 -26.70 9.46
CA SER A 233 -2.23 -25.97 9.45
C SER A 233 -2.88 -26.03 8.07
N VAL A 234 -4.21 -25.92 8.03
CA VAL A 234 -4.98 -25.94 6.78
C VAL A 234 -5.91 -24.74 6.75
N LEU A 235 -5.89 -23.99 5.65
CA LEU A 235 -6.92 -22.98 5.36
C LEU A 235 -7.97 -23.58 4.44
N VAL A 236 -9.23 -23.49 4.86
CA VAL A 236 -10.40 -24.04 4.15
C VAL A 236 -11.38 -22.92 3.79
N ARG A 237 -12.03 -23.07 2.64
CA ARG A 237 -13.02 -22.11 2.10
C ARG A 237 -14.40 -22.73 1.90
N ARG A 238 -14.55 -24.03 2.18
CA ARG A 238 -15.78 -24.80 2.03
C ARG A 238 -16.04 -25.71 3.23
N GLU A 239 -17.30 -26.08 3.43
CA GLU A 239 -17.72 -26.96 4.52
C GLU A 239 -17.14 -28.38 4.41
N ALA A 240 -17.13 -28.95 3.20
CA ALA A 240 -16.53 -30.24 2.93
C ALA A 240 -15.02 -30.28 3.25
N GLN A 241 -14.31 -29.16 3.01
CA GLN A 241 -12.89 -29.03 3.34
C GLN A 241 -12.68 -28.93 4.86
N LEU A 242 -13.57 -28.24 5.59
CA LEU A 242 -13.54 -28.18 7.05
C LEU A 242 -13.74 -29.58 7.66
N ALA A 243 -14.74 -30.33 7.17
CA ALA A 243 -14.99 -31.70 7.60
C ALA A 243 -13.76 -32.61 7.37
N ALA A 244 -13.15 -32.53 6.18
CA ALA A 244 -11.94 -33.27 5.86
C ALA A 244 -10.76 -32.90 6.79
N ALA A 245 -10.54 -31.60 7.05
CA ALA A 245 -9.48 -31.14 7.94
C ALA A 245 -9.69 -31.60 9.40
N ILE A 246 -10.95 -31.61 9.88
CA ILE A 246 -11.29 -32.14 11.21
C ILE A 246 -10.99 -33.64 11.27
N ALA A 247 -11.49 -34.42 10.31
CA ALA A 247 -11.32 -35.87 10.25
C ALA A 247 -9.84 -36.31 10.17
N HIS A 248 -9.01 -35.50 9.53
CA HIS A 248 -7.55 -35.71 9.45
C HIS A 248 -6.77 -35.25 10.70
N GLY A 249 -7.44 -34.75 11.73
CA GLY A 249 -6.80 -34.35 12.98
C GLY A 249 -5.89 -33.13 12.83
N ILE A 250 -6.19 -32.21 11.92
CA ILE A 250 -5.40 -30.98 11.74
C ILE A 250 -5.50 -30.12 13.01
N GLY A 251 -4.34 -29.82 13.63
CA GLY A 251 -4.26 -29.09 14.89
C GLY A 251 -4.74 -27.64 14.80
N ARG A 252 -4.57 -27.01 13.63
CA ARG A 252 -4.96 -25.61 13.40
C ARG A 252 -5.66 -25.47 12.06
N ILE A 253 -6.95 -25.15 12.09
CA ILE A 253 -7.79 -25.00 10.89
C ILE A 253 -8.20 -23.54 10.76
N TYR A 254 -7.78 -22.89 9.67
CA TYR A 254 -8.23 -21.55 9.30
C TYR A 254 -9.46 -21.64 8.41
N VAL A 255 -10.49 -20.85 8.69
CA VAL A 255 -11.72 -20.81 7.89
C VAL A 255 -11.88 -19.43 7.26
N GLU A 256 -12.01 -19.40 5.93
CA GLU A 256 -12.24 -18.20 5.11
C GLU A 256 -13.51 -18.44 4.27
N TYR A 257 -14.67 -17.96 4.71
CA TYR A 257 -15.92 -18.14 4.00
C TYR A 257 -16.38 -16.85 3.33
N GLU A 258 -17.06 -17.01 2.18
CA GLU A 258 -17.67 -15.89 1.45
C GLU A 258 -18.79 -15.24 2.27
N ASP A 259 -19.59 -16.04 3.00
CA ASP A 259 -20.68 -15.53 3.84
C ASP A 259 -20.27 -15.48 5.32
N PRO A 260 -20.11 -14.29 5.93
CA PRO A 260 -19.74 -14.16 7.33
C PRO A 260 -20.73 -14.80 8.30
N ARG A 261 -22.00 -14.97 7.89
CA ARG A 261 -23.04 -15.58 8.72
C ARG A 261 -22.73 -17.06 9.00
N ARG A 262 -22.05 -17.73 8.07
CA ARG A 262 -21.66 -19.15 8.16
C ARG A 262 -20.49 -19.39 9.10
N TYR A 263 -19.79 -18.36 9.57
CA TYR A 263 -18.71 -18.56 10.53
C TYR A 263 -19.19 -19.16 11.86
N ARG A 264 -20.38 -18.77 12.34
CA ARG A 264 -20.95 -19.34 13.57
C ARG A 264 -21.25 -20.83 13.39
N GLU A 265 -21.76 -21.21 12.22
CA GLU A 265 -22.03 -22.60 11.85
C GLU A 265 -20.73 -23.40 11.76
N ALA A 266 -19.68 -22.84 11.15
CA ALA A 266 -18.36 -23.46 11.06
C ALA A 266 -17.77 -23.74 12.45
N VAL A 267 -17.86 -22.76 13.36
CA VAL A 267 -17.41 -22.93 14.75
C VAL A 267 -18.24 -23.99 15.46
N ALA A 268 -19.58 -23.97 15.31
CA ALA A 268 -20.44 -24.99 15.91
C ALA A 268 -20.13 -26.41 15.41
N GLN A 269 -19.97 -26.58 14.09
CA GLN A 269 -19.56 -27.84 13.47
C GLN A 269 -18.21 -28.32 14.01
N PHE A 270 -17.22 -27.42 14.06
CA PHE A 270 -15.90 -27.74 14.59
C PHE A 270 -15.98 -28.20 16.04
N ARG A 271 -16.68 -27.47 16.92
CA ARG A 271 -16.82 -27.84 18.33
C ARG A 271 -17.53 -29.19 18.53
N ALA A 272 -18.42 -29.57 17.61
CA ALA A 272 -19.13 -30.85 17.69
C ALA A 272 -18.27 -32.05 17.26
N GLN A 273 -17.26 -31.84 16.41
CA GLN A 273 -16.54 -32.93 15.73
C GLN A 273 -15.04 -32.98 16.05
N ALA A 274 -14.45 -31.88 16.52
CA ALA A 274 -13.01 -31.77 16.75
C ALA A 274 -12.54 -32.64 17.91
N ALA A 275 -11.39 -33.30 17.70
CA ALA A 275 -10.67 -34.00 18.74
C ALA A 275 -9.87 -33.01 19.62
N PRO A 276 -9.48 -33.43 20.85
CA PRO A 276 -8.59 -32.64 21.69
C PRO A 276 -7.30 -32.26 20.96
N GLY A 277 -6.86 -31.00 21.10
CA GLY A 277 -5.66 -30.47 20.46
C GLY A 277 -5.89 -29.79 19.10
N GLN A 278 -7.11 -29.83 18.56
CA GLN A 278 -7.48 -29.04 17.39
C GLN A 278 -7.98 -27.64 17.80
N SER A 279 -7.78 -26.66 16.93
CA SER A 279 -8.28 -25.29 17.08
C SER A 279 -8.84 -24.73 15.77
N ILE A 280 -9.89 -23.92 15.88
CA ILE A 280 -10.50 -23.21 14.75
C ILE A 280 -10.18 -21.73 14.80
N TRP A 281 -9.72 -21.21 13.67
CA TRP A 281 -9.32 -19.83 13.50
C TRP A 281 -10.09 -19.21 12.34
N LEU A 282 -10.63 -18.01 12.51
CA LEU A 282 -11.35 -17.34 11.42
C LEU A 282 -10.45 -16.32 10.73
N ALA A 283 -10.44 -16.35 9.40
CA ALA A 283 -9.77 -15.36 8.56
C ALA A 283 -10.82 -14.38 8.02
N PRO A 284 -10.85 -13.11 8.47
CA PRO A 284 -11.71 -12.10 7.87
C PRO A 284 -11.24 -11.74 6.45
N PRO A 285 -12.07 -11.05 5.64
CA PRO A 285 -11.70 -10.65 4.29
C PRO A 285 -10.40 -9.85 4.24
N ARG A 286 -9.63 -10.04 3.18
CA ARG A 286 -8.33 -9.37 3.03
C ARG A 286 -8.49 -7.85 2.86
N ILE A 287 -9.56 -7.42 2.19
CA ILE A 287 -9.86 -6.02 1.90
C ILE A 287 -11.01 -5.58 2.80
N ALA A 288 -10.77 -4.53 3.58
CA ALA A 288 -11.79 -3.83 4.35
C ALA A 288 -11.94 -2.41 3.80
N LYS A 289 -13.18 -1.93 3.71
CA LYS A 289 -13.48 -0.52 3.40
C LYS A 289 -14.16 0.17 4.58
N PRO A 290 -14.12 1.52 4.61
CA PRO A 290 -15.03 2.29 5.44
C PRO A 290 -16.46 1.76 5.27
N ASP A 291 -17.20 1.69 6.39
CA ASP A 291 -18.58 1.19 6.49
C ASP A 291 -18.80 -0.34 6.42
N GLU A 292 -17.75 -1.14 6.25
CA GLU A 292 -17.83 -2.61 6.24
C GLU A 292 -17.52 -3.28 7.59
N ASN A 293 -17.40 -2.49 8.65
CA ASN A 293 -17.10 -2.98 10.00
C ASN A 293 -18.09 -4.04 10.52
N TRP A 294 -19.30 -4.08 9.97
CA TRP A 294 -20.28 -5.11 10.30
C TRP A 294 -19.77 -6.53 9.99
N ILE A 295 -18.93 -6.70 8.95
CA ILE A 295 -18.32 -8.00 8.59
C ILE A 295 -17.43 -8.48 9.73
N LEU A 296 -16.54 -7.61 10.22
CA LEU A 296 -15.64 -7.92 11.34
C LEU A 296 -16.41 -8.22 12.62
N GLN A 297 -17.51 -7.51 12.88
CA GLN A 297 -18.38 -7.83 14.02
C GLN A 297 -19.03 -9.22 13.90
N GLN A 298 -19.40 -9.67 12.70
CA GLN A 298 -19.93 -11.03 12.52
C GLN A 298 -18.84 -12.09 12.78
N VAL A 299 -17.63 -11.86 12.26
CA VAL A 299 -16.47 -12.74 12.52
C VAL A 299 -16.19 -12.81 14.02
N GLN A 300 -16.19 -11.67 14.72
CA GLN A 300 -15.95 -11.62 16.17
C GLN A 300 -17.03 -12.36 16.97
N ARG A 301 -18.31 -12.20 16.58
CA ARG A 301 -19.45 -12.88 17.23
C ARG A 301 -19.49 -14.39 17.01
N ALA A 302 -18.71 -14.93 16.07
CA ALA A 302 -18.61 -16.37 15.87
C ALA A 302 -17.75 -17.06 16.96
N ALA A 303 -16.98 -16.30 17.74
CA ALA A 303 -16.21 -16.77 18.89
C ALA A 303 -15.32 -18.02 18.61
N PRO A 304 -14.40 -17.95 17.63
CA PRO A 304 -13.40 -19.00 17.39
C PRO A 304 -12.33 -19.04 18.47
N ASP A 305 -11.39 -19.99 18.37
CA ASP A 305 -10.20 -20.04 19.23
C ASP A 305 -9.23 -18.88 18.96
N GLY A 306 -9.27 -18.30 17.75
CA GLY A 306 -8.50 -17.12 17.39
C GLY A 306 -8.77 -16.62 15.97
N TYR A 307 -7.98 -15.65 15.53
CA TYR A 307 -8.15 -15.00 14.23
C TYR A 307 -6.85 -14.93 13.41
N LEU A 308 -6.97 -15.21 12.12
CA LEU A 308 -5.91 -14.97 11.12
C LEU A 308 -6.08 -13.56 10.56
N VAL A 309 -5.33 -12.60 11.09
CA VAL A 309 -5.47 -11.18 10.76
C VAL A 309 -4.66 -10.81 9.52
N ARG A 310 -5.20 -9.93 8.67
CA ARG A 310 -4.66 -9.65 7.32
C ARG A 310 -4.35 -8.18 7.06
N ASN A 311 -4.77 -7.28 7.94
CA ASN A 311 -4.51 -5.84 7.86
C ASN A 311 -4.53 -5.21 9.28
N PRO A 312 -4.08 -3.95 9.43
CA PRO A 312 -4.07 -3.26 10.72
C PRO A 312 -5.44 -3.12 11.38
N ASP A 313 -6.52 -2.90 10.61
CA ASP A 313 -7.87 -2.76 11.16
C ASP A 313 -8.30 -4.02 11.94
N HIS A 314 -7.90 -5.20 11.45
CA HIS A 314 -8.14 -6.47 12.16
C HIS A 314 -7.39 -6.52 13.50
N LEU A 315 -6.18 -5.98 13.59
CA LEU A 315 -5.40 -5.94 14.84
C LEU A 315 -6.10 -5.11 15.90
N GLU A 316 -6.70 -3.98 15.50
CA GLU A 316 -7.42 -3.08 16.40
C GLU A 316 -8.75 -3.69 16.85
N VAL A 317 -9.58 -4.14 15.90
CA VAL A 317 -10.95 -4.63 16.20
C VAL A 317 -10.93 -5.95 16.98
N LEU A 318 -9.94 -6.82 16.72
CA LEU A 318 -9.84 -8.15 17.34
C LEU A 318 -8.83 -8.17 18.50
N ALA A 319 -8.37 -7.01 18.95
CA ALA A 319 -7.48 -6.88 20.10
C ALA A 319 -8.03 -7.62 21.32
N GLY A 320 -7.14 -8.29 22.08
CA GLY A 320 -7.50 -9.10 23.25
C GLY A 320 -7.90 -10.54 22.92
N SER A 321 -8.04 -10.91 21.65
CA SER A 321 -8.17 -12.30 21.22
C SER A 321 -6.82 -12.91 20.82
N PRO A 322 -6.70 -14.25 20.72
CA PRO A 322 -5.56 -14.89 20.07
C PRO A 322 -5.47 -14.49 18.59
N LEU A 323 -4.31 -13.96 18.17
CA LEU A 323 -4.08 -13.45 16.81
C LEU A 323 -2.87 -14.12 16.16
N ILE A 324 -2.99 -14.40 14.86
CA ILE A 324 -1.91 -14.80 13.95
C ILE A 324 -1.92 -13.83 12.78
N ALA A 325 -0.80 -13.20 12.45
CA ALA A 325 -0.73 -12.34 11.27
C ALA A 325 -0.46 -13.16 10.02
N ASP A 326 -1.28 -12.92 8.99
CA ASP A 326 -1.17 -13.59 7.71
C ASP A 326 -0.10 -12.95 6.81
N PHE A 327 0.16 -13.58 5.66
CA PHE A 327 1.21 -13.21 4.72
C PHE A 327 1.10 -11.76 4.22
N SER A 328 -0.10 -11.16 4.27
CA SER A 328 -0.38 -9.80 3.81
C SER A 328 0.25 -8.70 4.66
N PHE A 329 0.78 -9.03 5.84
CA PHE A 329 1.65 -8.12 6.60
C PHE A 329 3.06 -7.99 6.00
N ASN A 330 3.37 -8.74 4.93
CA ASN A 330 4.61 -8.66 4.17
C ASN A 330 5.87 -8.83 5.03
N VAL A 331 5.82 -9.75 6.00
CA VAL A 331 6.96 -10.03 6.87
C VAL A 331 8.10 -10.63 6.05
N ALA A 332 9.12 -9.81 5.82
CA ALA A 332 10.27 -10.13 4.97
C ALA A 332 11.63 -10.00 5.68
N ASN A 333 11.67 -9.51 6.92
CA ASN A 333 12.88 -9.33 7.70
C ASN A 333 12.62 -9.56 9.21
N PRO A 334 13.66 -9.92 9.99
CA PRO A 334 13.52 -10.23 11.41
C PRO A 334 13.02 -9.06 12.28
N LEU A 335 13.36 -7.81 11.93
CA LEU A 335 12.97 -6.64 12.71
C LEU A 335 11.46 -6.39 12.61
N SER A 336 10.90 -6.51 11.41
CA SER A 336 9.45 -6.44 11.20
C SER A 336 8.73 -7.59 11.90
N ALA A 337 9.31 -8.79 11.90
CA ALA A 337 8.76 -9.93 12.63
C ALA A 337 8.71 -9.66 14.15
N ALA A 338 9.84 -9.23 14.74
CA ALA A 338 9.93 -8.88 16.16
C ALA A 338 8.95 -7.77 16.53
N TYR A 339 8.96 -6.67 15.77
CA TYR A 339 8.07 -5.53 16.00
C TYR A 339 6.60 -5.94 16.01
N LEU A 340 6.13 -6.69 15.01
CA LEU A 340 4.74 -7.12 14.94
C LEU A 340 4.37 -8.08 16.07
N GLN A 341 5.24 -9.04 16.39
CA GLN A 341 5.01 -9.98 17.48
C GLN A 341 4.94 -9.29 18.84
N GLU A 342 5.87 -8.38 19.14
CA GLU A 342 5.95 -7.71 20.44
C GLU A 342 4.83 -6.68 20.60
N THR A 343 4.61 -5.84 19.57
CA THR A 343 3.63 -4.76 19.62
C THR A 343 2.20 -5.28 19.71
N TYR A 344 1.88 -6.34 18.95
CA TYR A 344 0.51 -6.85 18.83
C TYR A 344 0.30 -8.22 19.49
N ARG A 345 1.30 -8.74 20.20
CA ARG A 345 1.25 -10.03 20.94
C ARG A 345 0.80 -11.21 20.06
N LEU A 346 1.25 -11.23 18.81
CA LEU A 346 0.90 -12.24 17.83
C LEU A 346 1.53 -13.59 18.19
N GLN A 347 0.77 -14.68 18.08
CA GLN A 347 1.29 -16.02 18.35
C GLN A 347 2.27 -16.47 17.27
N TYR A 348 1.87 -16.26 16.01
CA TYR A 348 2.64 -16.61 14.82
C TYR A 348 2.52 -15.50 13.77
N LEU A 349 3.47 -15.49 12.84
CA LEU A 349 3.42 -14.69 11.63
C LEU A 349 3.57 -15.61 10.43
N THR A 350 2.76 -15.43 9.39
CA THR A 350 2.98 -16.08 8.12
C THR A 350 4.03 -15.30 7.31
N ALA A 351 5.04 -15.99 6.80
CA ALA A 351 6.08 -15.38 5.98
C ALA A 351 5.50 -14.81 4.67
N SER A 352 6.07 -13.70 4.18
CA SER A 352 5.65 -13.10 2.91
C SER A 352 5.82 -14.07 1.74
N TYR A 353 4.84 -14.06 0.83
CA TYR A 353 4.90 -14.83 -0.42
C TYR A 353 5.94 -14.31 -1.41
N ASP A 354 6.51 -13.14 -1.19
CA ASP A 354 7.56 -12.62 -2.06
C ASP A 354 8.94 -13.24 -1.78
N LEU A 355 9.09 -13.93 -0.64
CA LEU A 355 10.36 -14.54 -0.24
C LEU A 355 10.63 -15.83 -1.01
N ASN A 356 11.82 -15.92 -1.60
CA ASN A 356 12.35 -17.19 -2.09
C ASN A 356 12.91 -18.04 -0.93
N LEU A 357 13.28 -19.30 -1.22
CA LEU A 357 13.81 -20.22 -0.22
C LEU A 357 15.05 -19.70 0.53
N ALA A 358 15.96 -19.00 -0.15
CA ALA A 358 17.17 -18.47 0.47
C ALA A 358 16.84 -17.34 1.47
N GLN A 359 15.95 -16.43 1.08
CA GLN A 359 15.48 -15.34 1.93
C GLN A 359 14.67 -15.87 3.11
N LEU A 360 13.81 -16.86 2.88
CA LEU A 360 13.02 -17.50 3.94
C LEU A 360 13.93 -18.23 4.96
N THR A 361 14.94 -18.95 4.47
CA THR A 361 15.96 -19.59 5.33
C THR A 361 16.73 -18.56 6.15
N ALA A 362 17.07 -17.41 5.57
CA ALA A 362 17.75 -16.34 6.29
C ALA A 362 16.85 -15.70 7.37
N LEU A 363 15.56 -15.50 7.07
CA LEU A 363 14.58 -14.98 8.01
C LEU A 363 14.37 -15.94 9.21
N LEU A 364 14.26 -17.24 8.93
CA LEU A 364 14.04 -18.28 9.95
C LEU A 364 15.14 -18.32 11.02
N ARG A 365 16.39 -17.98 10.68
CA ARG A 365 17.52 -17.96 11.64
C ARG A 365 17.26 -17.08 12.86
N TYR A 366 16.42 -16.06 12.69
CA TYR A 366 16.13 -15.08 13.74
C TYR A 366 14.67 -15.11 14.19
N SER A 367 13.76 -15.60 13.35
CA SER A 367 12.31 -15.51 13.60
C SER A 367 11.61 -16.86 13.83
N ALA A 368 12.34 -17.99 13.75
CA ALA A 368 11.81 -19.30 14.14
C ALA A 368 11.40 -19.32 15.63
N PRO A 369 10.62 -20.32 16.10
CA PRO A 369 9.69 -21.16 15.35
C PRO A 369 8.37 -20.44 15.04
N ARG A 370 8.24 -19.15 15.39
CA ARG A 370 6.99 -18.38 15.30
C ARG A 370 6.63 -17.93 13.87
N LEU A 371 7.24 -18.54 12.86
CA LEU A 371 6.95 -18.31 11.45
C LEU A 371 6.21 -19.50 10.85
N GLU A 372 5.03 -19.22 10.32
CA GLU A 372 4.24 -20.14 9.50
C GLU A 372 4.61 -19.96 8.01
N ILE A 373 4.77 -21.06 7.28
CA ILE A 373 5.16 -21.07 5.86
C ILE A 373 4.10 -21.78 5.04
N THR A 374 3.51 -21.08 4.08
CA THR A 374 2.57 -21.68 3.13
C THR A 374 3.30 -22.54 2.10
N LEU A 375 3.04 -23.85 2.12
CA LEU A 375 3.61 -24.85 1.23
C LEU A 375 2.74 -25.18 0.02
N HIS A 376 1.44 -24.87 0.06
CA HIS A 376 0.49 -25.17 -1.00
C HIS A 376 -0.52 -24.03 -1.10
N GLN A 377 -0.70 -23.47 -2.29
CA GLN A 377 -1.71 -22.43 -2.52
C GLN A 377 -1.94 -22.15 -3.99
N HIS A 378 -3.10 -21.60 -4.31
CA HIS A 378 -3.32 -20.88 -5.55
C HIS A 378 -2.97 -19.40 -5.36
N ILE A 379 -2.07 -18.85 -6.19
CA ILE A 379 -1.69 -17.44 -6.10
C ILE A 379 -2.85 -16.56 -6.59
N PRO A 380 -3.33 -15.57 -5.81
CA PRO A 380 -4.29 -14.59 -6.30
C PRO A 380 -3.64 -13.74 -7.40
N LEU A 381 -4.25 -13.70 -8.58
CA LEU A 381 -3.75 -12.95 -9.73
C LEU A 381 -4.14 -11.48 -9.63
N PHE A 382 -5.42 -11.19 -9.35
CA PHE A 382 -5.91 -9.84 -9.10
C PHE A 382 -7.26 -9.86 -8.38
N HIS A 383 -7.59 -8.73 -7.77
CA HIS A 383 -8.86 -8.45 -7.11
C HIS A 383 -9.70 -7.51 -7.96
N MET A 384 -11.02 -7.68 -7.93
CA MET A 384 -12.02 -6.89 -8.66
C MET A 384 -13.07 -6.38 -7.68
N GLU A 385 -13.37 -5.08 -7.77
CA GLU A 385 -14.50 -4.49 -7.05
C GLU A 385 -15.84 -4.90 -7.66
N HIS A 386 -15.88 -5.09 -8.97
CA HIS A 386 -17.10 -5.46 -9.67
C HIS A 386 -17.41 -6.94 -9.44
N CYS A 387 -18.60 -7.21 -8.89
CA CYS A 387 -19.08 -8.57 -8.68
C CYS A 387 -19.52 -9.22 -9.99
N VAL A 388 -18.66 -10.05 -10.59
CA VAL A 388 -18.93 -10.81 -11.82
C VAL A 388 -20.15 -11.72 -11.65
N PHE A 389 -20.33 -12.29 -10.45
CA PHE A 389 -21.46 -13.15 -10.15
C PHE A 389 -22.79 -12.38 -10.22
N CYS A 390 -22.87 -11.21 -9.57
CA CYS A 390 -24.05 -10.35 -9.66
C CYS A 390 -24.29 -9.89 -11.10
N ALA A 391 -23.24 -9.47 -11.81
CA ALA A 391 -23.37 -8.90 -13.14
C ALA A 391 -23.88 -9.89 -14.21
N PHE A 392 -23.56 -11.17 -14.08
CA PHE A 392 -23.84 -12.16 -15.13
C PHE A 392 -24.76 -13.30 -14.72
N LEU A 393 -24.94 -13.54 -13.42
CA LEU A 393 -25.73 -14.66 -12.88
C LEU A 393 -26.90 -14.19 -12.03
N SER A 394 -27.24 -12.90 -12.10
CA SER A 394 -28.37 -12.32 -11.38
C SER A 394 -29.07 -11.25 -12.21
N GLU A 395 -30.35 -11.04 -11.94
CA GLU A 395 -31.10 -9.87 -12.40
C GLU A 395 -30.94 -8.67 -11.44
N GLY A 396 -30.31 -8.87 -10.28
CA GLY A 396 -30.03 -7.84 -9.30
C GLY A 396 -28.87 -6.92 -9.70
N THR A 397 -28.75 -5.80 -8.98
CA THR A 397 -27.80 -4.72 -9.25
C THR A 397 -26.69 -4.62 -8.20
N ASP A 398 -26.89 -5.18 -7.01
CA ASP A 398 -25.94 -5.09 -5.89
C ASP A 398 -26.10 -6.24 -4.87
N PHE A 399 -25.31 -6.21 -3.80
CA PHE A 399 -25.28 -7.26 -2.77
C PHE A 399 -26.60 -7.42 -2.00
N THR A 400 -27.50 -6.44 -2.03
CA THR A 400 -28.77 -6.47 -1.30
C THR A 400 -29.86 -7.24 -2.06
N ASN A 401 -29.76 -7.31 -3.39
CA ASN A 401 -30.79 -7.90 -4.26
C ASN A 401 -30.27 -8.94 -5.26
N CYS A 402 -28.97 -9.26 -5.26
CA CYS A 402 -28.39 -10.20 -6.24
C CYS A 402 -28.80 -11.66 -6.06
N GLY A 403 -29.41 -12.05 -4.92
CA GLY A 403 -29.77 -13.45 -4.65
C GLY A 403 -28.57 -14.36 -4.36
N ARG A 404 -27.37 -13.79 -4.18
CA ARG A 404 -26.11 -14.50 -3.81
C ARG A 404 -25.73 -15.67 -4.72
N PRO A 405 -25.66 -15.48 -6.06
CA PRO A 405 -25.26 -16.53 -6.99
C PRO A 405 -23.84 -17.07 -6.74
N CYS A 406 -22.97 -16.29 -6.09
CA CYS A 406 -21.63 -16.73 -5.70
C CYS A 406 -21.65 -17.93 -4.74
N GLU A 407 -22.70 -18.09 -3.92
CA GLU A 407 -22.81 -19.19 -2.97
C GLU A 407 -23.28 -20.50 -3.64
N GLN A 408 -23.87 -20.41 -4.84
CA GLN A 408 -24.50 -21.54 -5.55
C GLN A 408 -23.71 -21.98 -6.77
N HIS A 409 -22.92 -21.09 -7.37
CA HIS A 409 -22.20 -21.33 -8.60
C HIS A 409 -20.69 -21.27 -8.40
N THR A 410 -19.98 -22.19 -9.05
CA THR A 410 -18.53 -22.10 -9.20
C THR A 410 -18.22 -21.46 -10.55
N VAL A 411 -17.59 -20.29 -10.55
CA VAL A 411 -17.21 -19.57 -11.78
C VAL A 411 -15.72 -19.71 -12.03
N LYS A 412 -15.35 -20.00 -13.28
CA LYS A 412 -13.97 -20.02 -13.74
C LYS A 412 -13.81 -19.12 -14.98
N LEU A 413 -12.68 -18.41 -15.07
CA LEU A 413 -12.29 -17.68 -16.27
C LEU A 413 -11.23 -18.45 -17.03
N ARG A 414 -11.45 -18.68 -18.33
CA ARG A 414 -10.48 -19.35 -19.20
C ARG A 414 -9.58 -18.31 -19.86
N ASP A 415 -8.27 -18.48 -19.74
CA ASP A 415 -7.31 -17.61 -20.40
C ASP A 415 -7.07 -18.01 -21.88
N ARG A 416 -6.23 -17.23 -22.58
CA ARG A 416 -5.87 -17.49 -23.99
C ARG A 416 -5.09 -18.79 -24.21
N ALA A 417 -4.48 -19.34 -23.16
CA ALA A 417 -3.76 -20.61 -23.19
C ALA A 417 -4.67 -21.80 -22.83
N GLY A 418 -5.94 -21.55 -22.52
CA GLY A 418 -6.93 -22.55 -22.15
C GLY A 418 -6.95 -22.91 -20.67
N VAL A 419 -6.16 -22.24 -19.82
CA VAL A 419 -6.10 -22.49 -18.38
C VAL A 419 -7.34 -21.89 -17.72
N GLU A 420 -8.00 -22.68 -16.87
CA GLU A 420 -9.17 -22.22 -16.12
C GLU A 420 -8.78 -21.71 -14.73
N HIS A 421 -9.09 -20.45 -14.48
CA HIS A 421 -8.78 -19.72 -13.25
C HIS A 421 -10.04 -19.59 -12.39
N LEU A 422 -10.00 -20.03 -11.13
CA LEU A 422 -11.16 -19.91 -10.25
C LEU A 422 -11.40 -18.46 -9.86
N LEU A 423 -12.65 -18.00 -10.00
CA LEU A 423 -13.11 -16.74 -9.46
C LEU A 423 -13.86 -17.00 -8.15
N HIS A 424 -13.46 -16.31 -7.09
CA HIS A 424 -14.04 -16.45 -5.75
C HIS A 424 -14.56 -15.09 -5.28
N ALA A 425 -15.72 -15.05 -4.63
CA ALA A 425 -16.26 -13.83 -4.04
C ALA A 425 -15.91 -13.76 -2.54
N ASP A 426 -15.51 -12.60 -2.03
CA ASP A 426 -15.41 -12.39 -0.59
C ASP A 426 -16.73 -11.84 0.00
N ALA A 427 -16.75 -11.68 1.32
CA ALA A 427 -17.90 -11.15 2.06
C ALA A 427 -18.31 -9.71 1.71
N GLY A 428 -17.43 -8.94 1.06
CA GLY A 428 -17.72 -7.63 0.52
C GLY A 428 -18.13 -7.67 -0.95
N CYS A 429 -18.47 -8.85 -1.49
CA CYS A 429 -18.79 -9.09 -2.90
C CYS A 429 -17.65 -8.78 -3.88
N ARG A 430 -16.40 -8.70 -3.40
CA ARG A 430 -15.22 -8.48 -4.25
C ARG A 430 -14.78 -9.80 -4.81
N ASN A 431 -14.38 -9.82 -6.07
CA ASN A 431 -13.91 -11.04 -6.71
C ASN A 431 -12.40 -11.14 -6.74
N THR A 432 -11.88 -12.29 -6.36
CA THR A 432 -10.46 -12.64 -6.51
C THR A 432 -10.34 -13.72 -7.57
N LEU A 433 -9.55 -13.45 -8.60
CA LEU A 433 -9.19 -14.46 -9.58
C LEU A 433 -7.91 -15.16 -9.13
N TYR A 434 -7.98 -16.47 -8.94
CA TYR A 434 -6.85 -17.28 -8.54
C TYR A 434 -6.19 -17.97 -9.73
N ASN A 435 -4.88 -18.18 -9.66
CA ASN A 435 -4.17 -18.96 -10.67
C ASN A 435 -4.80 -20.35 -10.77
N GLY A 436 -5.04 -20.86 -11.98
CA GLY A 436 -5.73 -22.15 -12.19
C GLY A 436 -4.93 -23.34 -11.67
N THR A 437 -3.62 -23.19 -11.60
CA THR A 437 -2.71 -24.21 -11.07
C THR A 437 -2.17 -23.78 -9.72
N ALA A 438 -2.36 -24.62 -8.70
CA ALA A 438 -1.71 -24.44 -7.39
C ALA A 438 -0.18 -24.49 -7.52
N GLN A 439 0.49 -23.83 -6.58
CA GLN A 439 1.93 -23.88 -6.39
C GLN A 439 2.26 -24.64 -5.12
N THR A 440 3.42 -25.31 -5.12
CA THR A 440 3.94 -25.94 -3.91
C THR A 440 5.42 -25.72 -3.67
N GLY A 441 5.74 -25.52 -2.38
CA GLY A 441 7.10 -25.61 -1.83
C GLY A 441 7.45 -26.98 -1.22
N ALA A 442 6.74 -28.06 -1.56
CA ALA A 442 6.93 -29.37 -0.93
C ALA A 442 8.38 -29.88 -0.94
N GLU A 443 9.14 -29.64 -2.01
CA GLU A 443 10.56 -30.04 -2.10
C GLU A 443 11.49 -29.21 -1.19
N ALA A 444 11.03 -28.06 -0.70
CA ALA A 444 11.78 -27.20 0.20
C ALA A 444 11.60 -27.58 1.69
N ILE A 445 10.80 -28.60 2.01
CA ILE A 445 10.48 -28.91 3.41
C ILE A 445 11.72 -29.29 4.24
N ALA A 446 12.61 -30.13 3.69
CA ALA A 446 13.82 -30.55 4.38
C ALA A 446 14.80 -29.41 4.68
N PRO A 447 15.14 -28.50 3.74
CA PRO A 447 15.93 -27.32 4.08
C PRO A 447 15.23 -26.38 5.07
N LEU A 448 13.91 -26.21 5.00
CA LEU A 448 13.16 -25.35 5.94
C LEU A 448 13.15 -25.92 7.37
N LEU A 449 12.92 -27.23 7.53
CA LEU A 449 13.01 -27.90 8.83
C LEU A 449 14.40 -27.76 9.45
N ARG A 450 15.46 -27.92 8.64
CA ARG A 450 16.85 -27.70 9.08
C ARG A 450 17.12 -26.25 9.46
N ALA A 451 16.44 -25.30 8.82
CA ALA A 451 16.52 -23.87 9.14
C ALA A 451 15.69 -23.46 10.38
N GLY A 452 14.95 -24.40 10.98
CA GLY A 452 14.16 -24.15 12.20
C GLY A 452 12.67 -23.92 11.97
N ALA A 453 12.17 -23.99 10.73
CA ALA A 453 10.73 -23.92 10.48
C ALA A 453 10.02 -25.11 11.13
N ARG A 454 8.87 -24.83 11.75
CA ARG A 454 8.00 -25.85 12.36
C ARG A 454 6.55 -25.70 11.97
N GLN A 455 6.09 -24.50 11.64
CA GLN A 455 4.71 -24.25 11.28
C GLN A 455 4.58 -24.17 9.76
N PHE A 456 3.80 -25.08 9.18
CA PHE A 456 3.56 -25.14 7.75
C PHE A 456 2.07 -25.07 7.46
N ARG A 457 1.69 -24.35 6.41
CA ARG A 457 0.30 -24.19 6.00
C ARG A 457 0.06 -24.73 4.60
N ILE A 458 -1.10 -25.35 4.38
CA ILE A 458 -1.67 -25.52 3.04
C ILE A 458 -2.98 -24.75 2.94
N GLU A 459 -3.21 -24.11 1.80
CA GLU A 459 -4.45 -23.38 1.52
C GLU A 459 -5.25 -24.08 0.45
N LEU A 460 -6.44 -24.57 0.82
CA LEU A 460 -7.41 -25.13 -0.09
C LEU A 460 -8.30 -24.00 -0.65
N LEU A 461 -8.63 -24.10 -1.92
CA LEU A 461 -9.45 -23.16 -2.66
C LEU A 461 -10.73 -23.84 -3.18
N GLY A 462 -10.63 -24.54 -4.31
CA GLY A 462 -11.77 -25.09 -5.05
C GLY A 462 -11.94 -26.61 -4.89
N GLU A 463 -11.05 -27.26 -4.15
CA GLU A 463 -11.03 -28.70 -3.92
C GLU A 463 -12.35 -29.17 -3.29
N ASP A 464 -12.88 -30.28 -3.80
CA ASP A 464 -13.96 -31.02 -3.16
C ASP A 464 -13.44 -31.85 -1.97
N GLU A 465 -14.32 -32.60 -1.32
CA GLU A 465 -13.97 -33.41 -0.15
C GLU A 465 -12.84 -34.42 -0.44
N ALA A 466 -12.91 -35.11 -1.58
CA ALA A 466 -11.95 -36.14 -1.94
C ALA A 466 -10.58 -35.53 -2.25
N ALA A 467 -10.54 -34.44 -3.02
CA ALA A 467 -9.32 -33.72 -3.34
C ALA A 467 -8.70 -33.07 -2.09
N ALA A 468 -9.52 -32.52 -1.18
CA ALA A 468 -9.07 -31.95 0.09
C ALA A 468 -8.43 -33.03 0.98
N THR A 469 -9.12 -34.16 1.18
CA THR A 469 -8.66 -35.34 1.92
C THR A 469 -7.32 -35.84 1.37
N GLN A 470 -7.24 -36.03 0.05
CA GLN A 470 -6.02 -36.47 -0.62
C GLN A 470 -4.86 -35.49 -0.41
N THR A 471 -5.13 -34.19 -0.56
CA THR A 471 -4.11 -33.13 -0.42
C THR A 471 -3.58 -33.10 1.01
N ILE A 472 -4.47 -33.06 2.00
CA ILE A 472 -4.12 -33.08 3.42
C ILE A 472 -3.26 -34.30 3.75
N ALA A 473 -3.71 -35.50 3.34
CA ALA A 473 -2.98 -36.74 3.58
C ALA A 473 -1.57 -36.74 2.97
N LEU A 474 -1.41 -36.21 1.75
CA LEU A 474 -0.10 -36.11 1.10
C LEU A 474 0.85 -35.19 1.86
N TYR A 475 0.39 -34.02 2.34
CA TYR A 475 1.25 -33.12 3.11
C TYR A 475 1.55 -33.64 4.52
N GLN A 476 0.62 -34.36 5.16
CA GLN A 476 0.89 -35.06 6.42
C GLN A 476 1.99 -36.11 6.25
N LYS A 477 1.91 -36.95 5.20
CA LYS A 477 2.95 -37.94 4.87
C LYS A 477 4.30 -37.29 4.54
N LEU A 478 4.28 -36.15 3.86
CA LEU A 478 5.48 -35.38 3.55
C LEU A 478 6.15 -34.87 4.84
N LEU A 479 5.38 -34.29 5.76
CA LEU A 479 5.89 -33.78 7.04
C LEU A 479 6.39 -34.89 7.96
N ALA A 480 5.74 -36.06 7.93
CA ALA A 480 6.20 -37.27 8.63
C ALA A 480 7.46 -37.89 8.00
N GLY A 481 7.89 -37.44 6.82
CA GLY A 481 9.05 -37.98 6.10
C GLY A 481 8.78 -39.30 5.38
N GLU A 482 7.53 -39.72 5.26
CA GLU A 482 7.13 -40.97 4.60
C GLU A 482 7.23 -40.90 3.07
N ILE A 483 7.06 -39.70 2.50
CA ILE A 483 7.16 -39.45 1.06
C ILE A 483 8.04 -38.22 0.76
N PRO A 484 8.77 -38.21 -0.37
CA PRO A 484 9.51 -37.03 -0.80
C PRO A 484 8.58 -35.96 -1.37
N GLY A 485 8.98 -34.68 -1.30
CA GLY A 485 8.21 -33.56 -1.84
C GLY A 485 7.88 -33.69 -3.33
N LYS A 486 8.78 -34.31 -4.11
CA LYS A 486 8.55 -34.65 -5.52
C LYS A 486 7.29 -35.49 -5.73
N ARG A 487 6.97 -36.41 -4.81
CA ARG A 487 5.78 -37.26 -4.89
C ARG A 487 4.51 -36.43 -4.72
N VAL A 488 4.49 -35.46 -3.80
CA VAL A 488 3.36 -34.53 -3.62
C VAL A 488 3.14 -33.72 -4.89
N TRP A 489 4.21 -33.11 -5.42
CA TRP A 489 4.18 -32.34 -6.66
C TRP A 489 3.61 -33.14 -7.84
N GLN A 490 4.08 -34.38 -8.03
CA GLN A 490 3.63 -35.25 -9.12
C GLN A 490 2.19 -35.76 -8.93
N SER A 491 1.81 -36.14 -7.70
CA SER A 491 0.47 -36.67 -7.41
C SER A 491 -0.63 -35.62 -7.55
N LEU A 492 -0.33 -34.35 -7.27
CA LEU A 492 -1.29 -33.25 -7.37
C LEU A 492 -1.24 -32.51 -8.72
N GLN A 493 -0.26 -32.81 -9.59
CA GLN A 493 -0.08 -32.16 -10.89
C GLN A 493 0.00 -30.61 -10.81
N ILE A 494 0.66 -30.13 -9.75
CA ILE A 494 0.79 -28.70 -9.44
C ILE A 494 2.12 -28.10 -9.91
N THR A 495 2.35 -26.81 -9.72
CA THR A 495 3.63 -26.16 -10.04
C THR A 495 4.59 -26.22 -8.85
N ASN A 496 5.81 -26.72 -9.03
CA ASN A 496 6.83 -26.67 -7.97
C ASN A 496 7.46 -25.26 -7.92
N GLN A 497 7.02 -24.45 -6.96
CA GLN A 497 7.50 -23.09 -6.73
C GLN A 497 7.18 -22.66 -5.29
N LEU A 498 8.19 -22.12 -4.58
CA LEU A 498 8.03 -21.46 -3.29
C LEU A 498 8.23 -19.95 -3.46
N GLY A 499 7.19 -19.18 -3.15
CA GLY A 499 7.13 -17.74 -3.33
C GLY A 499 6.78 -17.28 -4.75
N VAL A 500 6.41 -16.01 -4.93
CA VAL A 500 5.92 -15.43 -6.20
C VAL A 500 7.07 -15.22 -7.20
N THR A 501 8.29 -15.00 -6.71
CA THR A 501 9.47 -14.75 -7.54
C THR A 501 10.60 -15.73 -7.22
N ARG A 502 11.54 -15.89 -8.15
CA ARG A 502 12.83 -16.55 -7.86
C ARG A 502 13.76 -15.65 -7.01
N GLY A 503 13.26 -14.54 -6.46
CA GLY A 503 14.02 -13.43 -5.85
C GLY A 503 14.40 -12.37 -6.88
N SER A 504 14.22 -11.09 -6.52
CA SER A 504 14.61 -9.93 -7.33
C SER A 504 16.11 -9.59 -7.28
N LEU A 505 16.82 -10.11 -6.28
CA LEU A 505 18.26 -9.93 -6.09
C LEU A 505 19.03 -11.13 -6.68
N ARG A 506 19.19 -11.14 -8.00
CA ARG A 506 20.35 -11.82 -8.61
C ARG A 506 21.41 -10.75 -8.81
N HIS A 507 22.37 -10.69 -7.89
CA HIS A 507 23.61 -9.98 -8.17
C HIS A 507 24.26 -10.64 -9.40
N GLY A 508 24.54 -9.84 -10.41
CA GLY A 508 25.52 -10.18 -11.45
C GLY A 508 26.93 -10.19 -10.90
#